data_AF-W2LGW1-F1
#
_entry.id   AF-W2LGW1-F1
#
_cell.length_a   1.000
_cell.length_b   1.000
_cell.length_c   1.000
_cell.angle_alpha   90.00
_cell.angle_beta   90.00
_cell.angle_gamma   90.00
#
_symmetry.space_group_name_H-M   'P 1'
#
loop_
_entity.id
_entity.type
_entity.pdbx_description
1 polymer ?
#
loop_
_entity_poly.entity_id
_entity_poly.type
_entity_poly.pdbx_seq_one_letter_code
_entity_poly.pdbx_strand_id
1 'polypeptide(L)'
;MMCEHVEVLPPPPPNVEKSHTMYHNIRPYVPEEFRNDPLYAKPSEREGIDAKEAKQARRAHRAAMAVAAQANQDRRARDETEADTDASGSTAKKQMKD
;
A
#
# COMPACT_ATOMS: atom_id res chain seq x y z
N MET A 1 -10.29 37.95 -11.98
CA MET A 1 -10.60 36.63 -12.57
C MET A 1 -10.13 35.57 -11.58
N MET A 2 -10.92 34.55 -11.26
CA MET A 2 -10.64 33.62 -10.14
C MET A 2 -9.52 32.59 -10.42
N CYS A 3 -8.82 32.68 -11.55
CA CYS A 3 -7.78 31.72 -11.94
C CYS A 3 -6.37 32.13 -11.50
N GLU A 4 -6.20 33.30 -10.88
CA GLU A 4 -4.90 33.89 -10.55
C GLU A 4 -4.11 33.13 -9.45
N HIS A 5 -4.77 32.19 -8.75
CA HIS A 5 -4.19 31.42 -7.65
C HIS A 5 -4.19 29.89 -7.90
N VAL A 6 -4.55 29.44 -9.10
CA VAL A 6 -4.59 28.00 -9.42
C VAL A 6 -3.35 27.64 -10.20
N GLU A 7 -2.34 27.08 -9.52
CA GLU A 7 -1.24 26.43 -10.20
C GLU A 7 -1.76 25.23 -10.98
N VAL A 8 -1.63 25.28 -12.31
CA VAL A 8 -2.01 24.17 -13.18
C VAL A 8 -0.91 23.12 -13.10
N LEU A 9 -1.15 22.05 -12.33
CA LEU A 9 -0.25 20.92 -12.26
C LEU A 9 -0.19 20.18 -13.62
N PRO A 10 0.97 19.59 -13.97
CA PRO A 10 1.05 18.73 -15.13
C PRO A 10 0.10 17.53 -14.95
N PRO A 11 -0.47 17.00 -16.05
CA PRO A 11 -1.30 15.82 -15.98
C PRO A 11 -0.51 14.65 -15.37
N PRO A 12 -1.16 13.80 -14.56
CA PRO A 12 -0.48 12.67 -13.97
C PRO A 12 0.03 11.71 -15.06
N PRO A 13 1.16 11.02 -14.82
CA PRO A 13 1.62 9.98 -15.72
C PRO A 13 0.54 8.94 -16.00
N PRO A 14 0.49 8.36 -17.23
CA PRO A 14 -0.46 7.32 -17.57
C PRO A 14 -0.38 6.13 -16.62
N ASN A 15 -1.52 5.66 -16.12
CA ASN A 15 -1.56 4.47 -15.28
C ASN A 15 -1.53 3.21 -16.16
N VAL A 16 -0.32 2.70 -16.41
CA VAL A 16 -0.06 1.49 -17.22
C VAL A 16 -0.76 0.23 -16.68
N GLU A 17 -1.03 0.15 -15.38
CA GLU A 17 -1.79 -0.98 -14.84
C GLU A 17 -3.26 -0.89 -15.15
N LYS A 18 -3.77 0.35 -15.20
CA LYS A 18 -5.15 0.58 -15.56
C LYS A 18 -5.35 0.23 -17.02
N SER A 19 -4.48 0.65 -17.94
CA SER A 19 -4.57 0.22 -19.35
C SER A 19 -4.47 -1.30 -19.49
N HIS A 20 -3.56 -1.95 -18.77
CA HIS A 20 -3.48 -3.42 -18.71
C HIS A 20 -4.80 -4.06 -18.23
N THR A 21 -5.39 -3.52 -17.16
CA THR A 21 -6.67 -4.00 -16.61
C THR A 21 -7.83 -3.77 -17.57
N MET A 22 -7.90 -2.60 -18.22
CA MET A 22 -8.94 -2.26 -19.18
C MET A 22 -8.95 -3.27 -20.33
N TYR A 23 -7.79 -3.59 -20.90
CA TYR A 23 -7.69 -4.52 -22.01
C TYR A 23 -7.93 -5.98 -21.62
N HIS A 24 -7.31 -6.47 -20.54
CA HIS A 24 -7.36 -7.91 -20.21
C HIS A 24 -8.61 -8.31 -19.43
N ASN A 25 -9.05 -7.47 -18.48
CA ASN A 25 -10.08 -7.87 -17.52
C ASN A 25 -11.44 -7.27 -17.86
N ILE A 26 -11.48 -6.05 -18.42
CA ILE A 26 -12.74 -5.32 -18.61
C ILE A 26 -13.26 -5.50 -20.04
N ARG A 27 -12.40 -5.36 -21.05
CA ARG A 27 -12.75 -5.47 -22.47
C ARG A 27 -13.62 -6.68 -22.86
N PRO A 28 -13.44 -7.89 -22.29
CA PRO A 28 -14.32 -9.03 -22.60
C PRO A 28 -15.80 -8.81 -22.27
N TYR A 29 -16.08 -7.94 -21.30
CA TYR A 29 -17.44 -7.61 -20.85
C TYR A 29 -17.99 -6.33 -21.50
N VAL A 30 -17.22 -5.70 -22.40
CA VAL A 30 -17.63 -4.49 -23.10
C VAL A 30 -18.48 -4.88 -24.32
N PRO A 31 -19.64 -4.23 -24.54
CA PRO A 31 -20.44 -4.43 -25.74
C PRO A 31 -19.61 -4.18 -27.00
N GLU A 32 -19.90 -4.94 -28.06
CA GLU A 32 -19.06 -4.97 -29.25
C GLU A 32 -18.90 -3.59 -29.91
N GLU A 33 -19.93 -2.76 -29.82
CA GLU A 33 -19.98 -1.39 -30.32
C GLU A 33 -18.89 -0.50 -29.69
N PHE A 34 -18.45 -0.81 -28.47
CA PHE A 34 -17.47 -0.02 -27.71
C PHE A 34 -16.09 -0.68 -27.58
N ARG A 35 -15.92 -1.94 -28.05
CA ARG A 35 -14.62 -2.66 -27.90
C ARG A 35 -13.46 -2.05 -28.67
N ASN A 36 -13.75 -1.18 -29.64
CA ASN A 36 -12.78 -0.47 -30.46
C ASN A 36 -12.43 0.92 -29.89
N ASP A 37 -13.04 1.31 -28.76
CA ASP A 37 -12.67 2.54 -28.07
C ASP A 37 -11.18 2.49 -27.64
N PRO A 38 -10.40 3.56 -27.84
CA PRO A 38 -9.01 3.65 -27.39
C PRO A 38 -8.79 3.29 -25.92
N LEU A 39 -9.81 3.46 -25.06
CA LEU A 39 -9.80 3.07 -23.66
C LEU A 39 -9.55 1.56 -23.45
N TYR A 40 -9.95 0.74 -24.41
CA TYR A 40 -9.77 -0.72 -24.41
C TYR A 40 -8.72 -1.18 -25.42
N ALA A 41 -7.88 -0.27 -25.92
CA ALA A 41 -6.80 -0.62 -26.83
C ALA A 41 -5.82 -1.60 -26.15
N LYS A 42 -5.24 -2.49 -26.97
CA LYS A 42 -4.19 -3.40 -26.50
C LYS A 42 -2.96 -2.58 -26.06
N PRO A 43 -2.49 -2.72 -24.82
CA PRO A 43 -1.26 -2.07 -24.38
C PRO A 43 -0.08 -2.56 -25.22
N SER A 44 0.90 -1.68 -25.43
CA SER A 44 2.18 -2.07 -26.00
C SER A 44 2.91 -3.08 -25.10
N GLU A 45 3.87 -3.80 -25.66
CA GLU A 45 4.66 -4.77 -24.89
C GLU A 45 5.41 -4.11 -23.73
N ARG A 46 5.95 -2.90 -23.96
CA ARG A 46 6.64 -2.11 -22.94
C ARG A 46 5.69 -1.69 -21.81
N GLU A 47 4.51 -1.16 -22.13
CA GLU A 47 3.50 -0.83 -21.10
C GLU A 47 3.06 -2.06 -20.31
N GLY A 48 3.02 -3.23 -20.95
CA GLY A 48 2.76 -4.50 -20.27
C GLY A 48 3.84 -4.91 -19.27
N ILE A 49 5.11 -4.64 -19.58
CA ILE A 49 6.24 -4.86 -18.66
C ILE A 49 6.16 -3.86 -17.51
N ASP A 50 6.02 -2.57 -17.82
CA ASP A 50 5.93 -1.49 -16.84
C ASP A 50 4.77 -1.71 -15.86
N ALA A 51 3.62 -2.20 -16.34
CA ALA A 51 2.48 -2.54 -15.50
C ALA A 51 2.78 -3.69 -14.51
N LYS A 52 3.53 -4.70 -14.93
CA LYS A 52 3.93 -5.82 -14.05
C LYS A 52 4.91 -5.35 -12.99
N GLU A 53 5.90 -4.54 -13.39
CA GLU A 53 6.88 -3.97 -12.47
C GLU A 53 6.22 -3.05 -11.44
N ALA A 54 5.33 -2.16 -11.88
CA ALA A 54 4.57 -1.30 -10.98
C ALA A 54 3.74 -2.10 -9.96
N LYS A 55 3.11 -3.20 -10.42
CA LYS A 55 2.32 -4.09 -9.55
C LYS A 55 3.20 -4.79 -8.52
N GLN A 56 4.37 -5.24 -8.94
CA GLN A 56 5.35 -5.86 -8.06
C GLN A 56 5.88 -4.87 -7.03
N ALA A 57 6.26 -3.66 -7.45
CA ALA A 57 6.74 -2.59 -6.57
C ALA A 57 5.71 -2.24 -5.48
N ARG A 58 4.43 -2.07 -5.84
CA ARG A 58 3.38 -1.83 -4.84
C ARG A 58 3.16 -3.01 -3.90
N ARG A 59 3.27 -4.25 -4.38
CA ARG A 59 3.18 -5.44 -3.51
C ARG A 59 4.35 -5.48 -2.53
N ALA A 60 5.58 -5.23 -3.00
CA ALA A 60 6.77 -5.18 -2.15
C ALA A 60 6.66 -4.08 -1.09
N HIS A 61 6.23 -2.88 -1.48
CA HIS A 61 5.99 -1.78 -0.53
C HIS A 61 4.96 -2.15 0.55
N ARG A 62 3.83 -2.76 0.17
CA ARG A 62 2.82 -3.21 1.14
C ARG A 62 3.36 -4.29 2.07
N ALA A 63 4.14 -5.24 1.55
CA ALA A 63 4.77 -6.27 2.37
C ALA A 63 5.76 -5.67 3.38
N ALA A 64 6.61 -4.74 2.94
CA ALA A 64 7.54 -4.04 3.82
C ALA A 64 6.81 -3.26 4.92
N MET A 65 5.72 -2.57 4.58
CA MET A 65 4.90 -1.86 5.56
C MET A 65 4.23 -2.81 6.57
N ALA A 66 3.75 -3.97 6.12
CA ALA A 66 3.19 -4.98 7.01
C ALA A 66 4.25 -5.53 7.98
N VAL A 67 5.47 -5.82 7.50
CA VAL A 67 6.59 -6.26 8.34
C VAL A 67 6.96 -5.19 9.36
N ALA A 68 7.07 -3.92 8.95
CA ALA A 68 7.36 -2.82 9.85
C ALA A 68 6.25 -2.63 10.91
N ALA A 69 4.98 -2.76 10.51
CA ALA A 69 3.86 -2.70 11.43
C ALA A 69 3.91 -3.83 12.47
N GLN A 70 4.21 -5.06 12.05
CA GLN A 70 4.34 -6.20 12.95
C GLN A 70 5.52 -6.04 13.91
N ALA A 71 6.70 -5.62 13.43
CA ALA A 71 7.85 -5.36 14.30
C ALA A 71 7.55 -4.26 15.35
N ASN A 72 6.77 -3.24 14.97
CA ASN A 72 6.33 -2.22 15.91
C ASN A 72 5.35 -2.77 16.95
N GLN A 73 4.47 -3.71 16.59
CA GLN A 73 3.58 -4.40 17.55
C GLN A 73 4.38 -5.28 18.51
N ASP A 74 5.32 -6.08 18.01
CA ASP A 74 6.15 -6.96 18.84
C ASP A 74 7.00 -6.18 19.85
N ARG A 75 7.49 -5.00 19.45
CA ARG A 75 8.21 -4.11 20.38
C ARG A 75 7.30 -3.59 21.48
N ARG A 76 6.08 -3.13 21.14
CA ARG A 76 5.11 -2.67 22.14
C ARG A 76 4.71 -3.78 23.10
N ALA A 77 4.46 -4.98 22.60
CA ALA A 77 4.13 -6.13 23.44
C ALA A 77 5.26 -6.46 24.42
N ARG A 78 6.52 -6.36 24.00
CA ARG A 78 7.67 -6.55 24.90
C ARG A 78 7.76 -5.46 25.96
N ASP A 79 7.66 -4.20 25.58
CA ASP A 79 7.71 -3.08 26.52
C ASP A 79 6.58 -3.17 27.57
N GLU A 80 5.39 -3.63 27.18
CA GLU A 80 4.25 -3.90 28.09
C GLU A 80 4.55 -5.06 29.05
N THR A 81 5.13 -6.17 28.57
CA THR A 81 5.51 -7.29 29.45
C THR A 81 6.62 -6.92 30.43
N GLU A 82 7.59 -6.10 30.02
CA GLU A 82 8.68 -5.66 30.89
C GLU A 82 8.16 -4.72 31.99
N ALA A 83 7.25 -3.80 31.66
CA ALA A 83 6.58 -2.93 32.63
C ALA A 83 5.74 -3.70 33.67
N ASP A 84 5.07 -4.79 33.27
CA ASP A 84 4.30 -5.65 34.18
C ASP A 84 5.24 -6.45 35.12
N THR A 85 6.38 -6.92 34.61
CA THR A 85 7.38 -7.62 35.45
C THR A 85 8.08 -6.71 36.46
N ASP A 86 8.39 -5.46 36.10
CA ASP A 86 8.97 -4.49 37.03
C ASP A 86 7.96 -4.02 38.09
N ALA A 87 6.67 -3.90 37.73
CA ALA A 87 5.60 -3.62 38.70
C ALA A 87 5.42 -4.77 39.70
N SER A 88 5.48 -6.03 39.25
CA SER A 88 5.35 -7.22 40.09
C SER A 88 6.58 -7.50 40.97
N GLY A 89 7.78 -7.01 40.62
CA GLY A 89 9.00 -7.17 41.42
C GLY A 89 9.10 -6.24 42.64
N SER A 90 8.32 -5.15 42.68
CA SER A 90 8.43 -4.12 43.73
C SER A 90 7.70 -4.45 45.04
N THR A 91 6.80 -5.44 45.08
CA THR A 91 6.02 -5.77 46.30
C THR A 91 6.68 -6.80 47.21
N ALA A 92 7.77 -7.46 46.80
CA ALA A 92 8.31 -8.63 47.52
C ALA A 92 9.38 -8.33 48.61
N LYS A 93 9.81 -7.08 48.84
CA LYS A 93 10.94 -6.76 49.76
C LYS A 93 10.57 -6.09 51.08
N LYS A 94 9.33 -6.19 51.56
CA LYS A 94 8.93 -5.59 52.85
C LYS A 94 8.19 -6.51 53.80
N GLN A 95 8.64 -7.74 54.02
CA GLN A 95 8.25 -8.53 55.20
C GLN A 95 9.37 -9.49 55.61
N MET A 96 10.18 -9.09 56.59
CA MET A 96 10.79 -9.96 57.62
C MET A 96 11.76 -9.11 58.45
N LYS A 97 11.25 -8.60 59.57
CA LYS A 97 12.04 -8.21 60.72
C LYS A 97 11.14 -8.34 61.95
N ASP A 98 11.17 -9.52 62.54
CA ASP A 98 10.85 -9.77 63.94
C ASP A 98 12.10 -10.39 64.58
#